data_AF-A0A328MSU0-F1
#
_entry.id   AF-A0A328MSU0-F1
#
_cell.length_a   1.000
_cell.length_b   1.000
_cell.length_c   1.000
_cell.angle_alpha   90.00
_cell.angle_beta   90.00
_cell.angle_gamma   90.00
#
_symmetry.space_group_name_H-M   'P 1'
#
loop_
_entity.id
_entity.type
_entity.pdbx_description
1 polymer ?
#
loop_
_entity_poly.entity_id
_entity_poly.type
_entity_poly.pdbx_seq_one_letter_code
_entity_poly.pdbx_strand_id
1 'polypeptide(L)'
;MKLRVGAALFGLGVLLLVFAAGLPFYVAPAVTKLPYDLEPTTSVAEAKNAKFLKITRVGDSATIEVLQGDLTSNVEVIPQPDDTKDRLPEDLKGDAVIWDVYQTVRRTDSPEVVVSQYSTELALDRISGAAASWKEQWLNETGADGTPVGNVKYAGQIYKFPFGTDKRDYQIFDRDLKRATPAKFVGTEKIKGIEAYRFEQRIENEVLATPESSLQTLVGKFAPGATSGQIVYSNIRTVWVDPVTGSYVNVREQQHKELQPNTGTPTVLLDADFNYNDDTVSRSVETVKDNRFKIGLISFWGPIVAGVLGLIAVVFGVWLVTRPEGGTARHRAEPAVDDPTPTRVDQEPVRDTDTVEQPRPQPVGGPLTDEIPPASTNWKSEDPTVPTQRPAPGEVEQR
;
A
#
# COMPACT_ATOMS: atom_id res chain seq x y z
N MET A 1 33.86 32.03 -21.80
CA MET A 1 33.20 31.50 -20.58
C MET A 1 31.66 31.59 -20.65
N LYS A 2 31.09 32.72 -21.08
CA LYS A 2 29.63 32.96 -21.19
C LYS A 2 28.87 31.95 -22.07
N LEU A 3 29.47 31.52 -23.19
CA LEU A 3 28.90 30.50 -24.09
C LEU A 3 28.72 29.12 -23.43
N ARG A 4 29.71 28.66 -22.64
CA ARG A 4 29.62 27.38 -21.91
C ARG A 4 28.57 27.43 -20.82
N VAL A 5 28.49 28.56 -20.11
CA VAL A 5 27.47 28.79 -19.07
C VAL A 5 26.07 28.89 -19.68
N GLY A 6 25.91 29.60 -20.81
CA GLY A 6 24.63 29.71 -21.52
C GLY A 6 24.15 28.37 -22.08
N ALA A 7 25.04 27.57 -22.67
CA ALA A 7 24.71 26.22 -23.14
C ALA A 7 24.35 25.27 -21.98
N ALA A 8 25.07 25.34 -20.85
CA ALA A 8 24.75 24.56 -19.66
C ALA A 8 23.38 24.93 -19.06
N LEU A 9 23.06 26.22 -18.98
CA LEU A 9 21.76 26.71 -18.50
C LEU A 9 20.62 26.32 -19.43
N PHE A 10 20.83 26.37 -20.74
CA PHE A 10 19.85 25.90 -21.71
C PHE A 10 19.59 24.39 -21.56
N GLY A 11 20.66 23.58 -21.47
CA GLY A 11 20.55 22.13 -21.27
C GLY A 11 19.84 21.77 -19.96
N LEU A 12 20.17 22.47 -18.86
CA LEU A 12 19.47 22.33 -17.58
C LEU A 12 17.98 22.73 -17.70
N GLY A 13 17.69 23.81 -18.42
CA GLY A 13 16.33 24.27 -18.62
C GLY A 13 15.48 23.25 -19.38
N VAL A 14 16.01 22.67 -20.47
CA VAL A 14 15.37 21.59 -21.21
C VAL A 14 15.15 20.36 -20.32
N LEU A 15 16.17 19.95 -19.54
CA LEU A 15 16.05 18.83 -18.60
C LEU A 15 14.93 19.06 -17.57
N LEU A 16 14.84 20.26 -16.99
CA LEU A 16 13.80 20.62 -16.03
C LEU A 16 12.41 20.62 -16.68
N LEU A 17 12.27 21.04 -17.93
CA LEU A 17 11.01 20.95 -18.67
C LEU A 17 10.61 19.49 -18.96
N VAL A 18 11.57 18.64 -19.34
CA VAL A 18 11.33 17.20 -19.50
C VAL A 18 10.91 16.58 -18.16
N PHE A 19 11.57 16.95 -17.06
CA PHE A 19 11.19 16.49 -15.72
C PHE A 19 9.80 16.99 -15.31
N ALA A 20 9.46 18.25 -15.62
CA ALA A 20 8.15 18.82 -15.36
C ALA A 20 7.03 18.06 -16.08
N ALA A 21 7.28 17.58 -17.31
CA ALA A 21 6.36 16.72 -18.04
C ALA A 21 6.38 15.26 -17.51
N GLY A 22 7.54 14.72 -17.15
CA GLY A 22 7.67 13.35 -16.67
C GLY A 22 6.96 13.09 -15.34
N LEU A 23 6.91 14.07 -14.45
CA LEU A 23 6.23 13.97 -13.16
C LEU A 23 4.73 13.60 -13.27
N PRO A 24 3.86 14.35 -13.96
CA PRO A 24 2.44 14.03 -14.05
C PRO A 24 2.16 12.81 -14.94
N PHE A 25 2.96 12.56 -15.98
CA PHE A 25 2.68 11.48 -16.93
C PHE A 25 3.24 10.12 -16.52
N TYR A 26 4.30 10.08 -15.70
CA TYR A 26 4.97 8.83 -15.34
C TYR A 26 5.02 8.60 -13.83
N VAL A 27 5.40 9.62 -13.06
CA VAL A 27 5.60 9.45 -11.61
C VAL A 27 4.27 9.48 -10.87
N ALA A 28 3.38 10.42 -11.17
CA ALA A 28 2.09 10.55 -10.49
C ALA A 28 1.25 9.25 -10.56
N PRO A 29 1.05 8.61 -11.74
CA PRO A 29 0.32 7.34 -11.82
C PRO A 29 0.99 6.21 -11.02
N ALA A 30 2.32 6.23 -10.90
CA ALA A 30 3.07 5.21 -10.15
C ALA A 30 2.88 5.34 -8.63
N VAL A 31 2.66 6.56 -8.12
CA VAL A 31 2.49 6.84 -6.69
C VAL A 31 1.03 6.95 -6.24
N THR A 32 0.08 6.99 -7.18
CA THR A 32 -1.37 6.96 -6.90
C THR A 32 -1.97 5.55 -7.06
N LYS A 33 -1.24 4.55 -6.60
CA LYS A 33 -1.68 3.15 -6.50
C LYS A 33 -1.07 2.53 -5.24
N LEU A 34 -1.62 1.41 -4.79
CA LEU A 34 -1.09 0.69 -3.63
C LEU A 34 0.40 0.33 -3.86
N PRO A 35 1.32 0.74 -2.98
CA PRO A 35 2.69 0.28 -2.99
C PRO A 35 2.78 -1.19 -2.54
N TYR A 36 3.88 -1.83 -2.90
CA TYR A 36 4.15 -3.23 -2.52
C TYR A 36 4.67 -3.34 -1.08
N ASP A 37 5.41 -2.32 -0.66
CA ASP A 37 6.25 -2.26 0.53
C ASP A 37 5.66 -1.31 1.58
N LEU A 38 4.34 -1.36 1.75
CA LEU A 38 3.70 -0.63 2.83
C LEU A 38 4.12 -1.21 4.19
N GLU A 39 4.35 -0.33 5.15
CA GLU A 39 4.55 -0.74 6.54
C GLU A 39 3.27 -1.36 7.11
N PRO A 40 3.38 -2.35 8.01
CA PRO A 40 2.25 -2.87 8.75
C PRO A 40 1.48 -1.78 9.48
N THR A 41 0.16 -1.90 9.51
CA THR A 41 -0.70 -0.92 10.19
C THR A 41 -1.61 -1.60 11.19
N THR A 42 -1.88 -0.91 12.30
CA THR A 42 -2.81 -1.38 13.34
C THR A 42 -3.87 -0.33 13.61
N SER A 43 -5.13 -0.72 13.52
CA SER A 43 -6.29 0.10 13.87
C SER A 43 -7.00 -0.49 15.08
N VAL A 44 -7.43 0.38 16.00
CA VAL A 44 -8.12 -0.02 17.23
C VAL A 44 -9.51 0.59 17.24
N ALA A 45 -10.51 -0.26 17.39
CA ALA A 45 -11.90 0.14 17.62
C ALA A 45 -12.37 -0.30 19.01
N GLU A 46 -13.26 0.48 19.61
CA GLU A 46 -13.84 0.20 20.92
C GLU A 46 -15.36 0.16 20.83
N ALA A 47 -15.96 -0.78 21.55
CA ALA A 47 -17.41 -0.83 21.76
C ALA A 47 -17.68 -0.81 23.27
N LYS A 48 -18.50 0.15 23.70
CA LYS A 48 -18.90 0.29 25.11
C LYS A 48 -20.16 -0.51 25.37
N ASN A 49 -20.22 -1.14 26.54
CA ASN A 49 -21.41 -1.83 27.01
C ASN A 49 -21.98 -2.86 26.00
N ALA A 50 -21.09 -3.53 25.26
CA ALA A 50 -21.47 -4.50 24.24
C ALA A 50 -22.00 -5.79 24.87
N LYS A 51 -22.99 -6.42 24.23
CA LYS A 51 -23.38 -7.81 24.53
C LYS A 51 -22.65 -8.73 23.57
N PHE A 52 -22.12 -9.84 24.07
CA PHE A 52 -21.38 -10.78 23.24
C PHE A 52 -21.44 -12.21 23.80
N LEU A 53 -21.47 -13.18 22.89
CA LEU A 53 -21.36 -14.59 23.19
C LEU A 53 -19.92 -14.92 23.60
N LYS A 54 -19.75 -15.63 24.71
CA LYS A 54 -18.50 -16.25 25.13
C LYS A 54 -18.68 -17.76 25.16
N ILE A 55 -17.80 -18.46 24.43
CA ILE A 55 -17.68 -19.92 24.48
C ILE A 55 -16.33 -20.23 25.11
N THR A 56 -16.32 -20.83 26.30
CA THR A 56 -15.08 -21.25 26.97
C THR A 56 -15.02 -22.76 27.01
N ARG A 57 -13.94 -23.33 26.47
CA ARG A 57 -13.70 -24.77 26.51
C ARG A 57 -12.65 -25.10 27.54
N VAL A 58 -12.97 -25.97 28.49
CA VAL A 58 -12.05 -26.49 29.50
C VAL A 58 -12.12 -28.02 29.44
N GLY A 59 -11.09 -28.64 28.87
CA GLY A 59 -11.12 -30.06 28.53
C GLY A 59 -12.28 -30.39 27.59
N ASP A 60 -13.11 -31.37 27.97
CA ASP A 60 -14.29 -31.79 27.21
C ASP A 60 -15.54 -30.95 27.50
N SER A 61 -15.50 -30.05 28.48
CA SER A 61 -16.63 -29.19 28.84
C SER A 61 -16.56 -27.85 28.12
N ALA A 62 -17.70 -27.40 27.58
CA ALA A 62 -17.85 -26.07 27.01
C ALA A 62 -18.91 -25.28 27.79
N THR A 63 -18.54 -24.11 28.31
CA THR A 63 -19.50 -23.14 28.85
C THR A 63 -19.83 -22.12 27.77
N ILE A 64 -21.12 -21.84 27.63
CA ILE A 64 -21.67 -20.91 26.64
C ILE A 64 -22.53 -19.91 27.40
N GLU A 65 -22.16 -18.63 27.31
CA GLU A 65 -22.78 -17.54 28.06
C GLU A 65 -22.86 -16.28 27.20
N VAL A 66 -23.90 -15.48 27.39
CA VAL A 66 -23.95 -14.11 26.85
C VAL A 66 -23.52 -13.16 27.96
N LEU A 67 -22.43 -12.44 27.71
CA LEU A 67 -21.86 -11.49 28.65
C LEU A 67 -22.11 -10.06 28.15
N GLN A 68 -21.91 -9.12 29.06
CA GLN A 68 -21.94 -7.70 28.78
C GLN A 68 -20.64 -7.05 29.27
N GLY A 69 -20.08 -6.14 28.50
CA GLY A 69 -18.85 -5.44 28.84
C GLY A 69 -18.27 -4.62 27.70
N ASP A 70 -17.19 -3.91 27.98
CA ASP A 70 -16.46 -3.15 26.97
C ASP A 70 -15.57 -4.08 26.15
N LEU A 71 -15.53 -3.85 24.84
CA LEU A 71 -14.73 -4.60 23.89
C LEU A 71 -13.74 -3.69 23.16
N THR A 72 -12.57 -4.24 22.87
CA THR A 72 -11.56 -3.63 22.02
C THR A 72 -11.26 -4.56 20.85
N SER A 73 -11.42 -4.06 19.63
CA SER A 73 -11.11 -4.73 18.38
C SER A 73 -9.81 -4.17 17.80
N ASN A 74 -8.80 -5.02 17.65
CA ASN A 74 -7.54 -4.67 17.00
C ASN A 74 -7.53 -5.31 15.62
N VAL A 75 -7.31 -4.50 14.58
CA VAL A 75 -7.13 -4.95 13.20
C VAL A 75 -5.70 -4.63 12.79
N GLU A 76 -4.95 -5.64 12.38
CA GLU A 76 -3.60 -5.52 11.87
C GLU A 76 -3.58 -5.91 10.39
N VAL A 77 -3.02 -5.04 9.56
CA VAL A 77 -2.86 -5.25 8.12
C VAL A 77 -1.37 -5.33 7.82
N ILE A 78 -0.95 -6.45 7.26
CA ILE A 78 0.45 -6.79 6.95
C ILE A 78 0.57 -7.01 5.45
N PRO A 79 1.16 -6.06 4.71
CA PRO A 79 1.50 -6.25 3.30
C PRO A 79 2.54 -7.35 3.12
N GLN A 80 2.34 -8.22 2.12
CA GLN A 80 3.22 -9.36 1.84
C GLN A 80 3.94 -9.19 0.48
N PRO A 81 5.04 -8.41 0.40
CA PRO A 81 5.72 -8.12 -0.86
C PRO A 81 6.35 -9.35 -1.52
N ASP A 82 6.91 -10.28 -0.74
CA ASP A 82 7.52 -11.51 -1.25
C ASP A 82 6.46 -12.43 -1.85
N ASP A 83 5.37 -12.67 -1.13
CA ASP A 83 4.24 -13.45 -1.65
C ASP A 83 3.59 -12.77 -2.86
N THR A 84 3.48 -11.44 -2.84
CA THR A 84 2.96 -10.68 -3.99
C THR A 84 3.79 -10.95 -5.25
N LYS A 85 5.12 -11.05 -5.12
CA LYS A 85 6.03 -11.33 -6.22
C LYS A 85 5.94 -12.79 -6.67
N ASP A 86 5.85 -13.72 -5.72
CA ASP A 86 6.08 -15.14 -5.99
C ASP A 86 4.79 -15.95 -6.24
N ARG A 87 3.64 -15.53 -5.67
CA ARG A 87 2.38 -16.30 -5.66
C ARG A 87 1.26 -15.71 -6.51
N LEU A 88 1.33 -14.43 -6.88
CA LEU A 88 0.31 -13.87 -7.78
C LEU A 88 0.40 -14.51 -9.18
N PRO A 89 -0.75 -14.87 -9.79
CA PRO A 89 -0.78 -15.37 -11.16
C PRO A 89 -0.42 -14.26 -12.16
N GLU A 90 0.00 -14.65 -13.36
CA GLU A 90 0.49 -13.72 -14.40
C GLU A 90 -0.47 -12.58 -14.73
N ASP A 91 -1.79 -12.80 -14.64
CA ASP A 91 -2.82 -11.78 -14.90
C ASP A 91 -2.98 -10.75 -13.77
N LEU A 92 -2.40 -11.00 -12.59
CA LEU A 92 -2.40 -10.08 -11.45
C LEU A 92 -1.00 -9.51 -11.13
N LYS A 93 0.05 -10.05 -11.75
CA LYS A 93 1.43 -9.57 -11.55
C LYS A 93 1.55 -8.12 -12.03
N GLY A 94 2.02 -7.24 -11.15
CA GLY A 94 2.10 -5.82 -11.44
C GLY A 94 0.86 -5.01 -11.03
N ASP A 95 -0.30 -5.67 -10.96
CA ASP A 95 -1.60 -5.00 -10.81
C ASP A 95 -2.23 -5.20 -9.43
N ALA A 96 -1.86 -6.26 -8.70
CA ALA A 96 -2.35 -6.53 -7.36
C ALA A 96 -1.23 -6.59 -6.29
N VAL A 97 -1.65 -6.58 -5.03
CA VAL A 97 -0.83 -6.84 -3.82
C VAL A 97 -1.53 -7.85 -2.93
N ILE A 98 -0.76 -8.69 -2.23
CA ILE A 98 -1.27 -9.63 -1.23
C ILE A 98 -1.10 -9.03 0.16
N TRP A 99 -2.17 -9.01 0.94
CA TRP A 99 -2.17 -8.60 2.34
C TRP A 99 -2.67 -9.73 3.23
N ASP A 100 -1.99 -9.90 4.36
CA ASP A 100 -2.52 -10.61 5.52
C ASP A 100 -3.24 -9.63 6.44
N VAL A 101 -4.40 -10.03 6.95
CA VAL A 101 -5.15 -9.25 7.92
C VAL A 101 -5.57 -10.10 9.09
N TYR A 102 -5.26 -9.62 10.29
CA TYR A 102 -5.63 -10.24 11.55
C TYR A 102 -6.57 -9.31 12.30
N GLN A 103 -7.64 -9.86 12.87
CA GLN A 103 -8.44 -9.14 13.84
C GLN A 103 -8.57 -9.95 15.12
N THR A 104 -8.44 -9.27 16.24
CA THR A 104 -8.78 -9.83 17.54
C THR A 104 -9.68 -8.87 18.31
N VAL A 105 -10.82 -9.38 18.77
CA VAL A 105 -11.71 -8.70 19.71
C VAL A 105 -11.48 -9.27 21.11
N ARG A 106 -11.19 -8.39 22.06
CA ARG A 106 -10.92 -8.73 23.47
C ARG A 106 -11.85 -7.93 24.37
N ARG A 107 -12.07 -8.42 25.59
CA ARG A 107 -12.60 -7.57 26.66
C ARG A 107 -11.60 -6.48 27.02
N THR A 108 -12.08 -5.26 27.24
CA THR A 108 -11.22 -4.14 27.64
C THR A 108 -10.72 -4.27 29.08
N ASP A 109 -11.53 -4.82 29.98
CA ASP A 109 -11.19 -5.00 31.40
C ASP A 109 -10.38 -6.27 31.69
N SER A 110 -10.31 -7.19 30.74
CA SER A 110 -9.58 -8.46 30.85
C SER A 110 -9.05 -8.87 29.46
N PRO A 111 -7.96 -8.23 28.98
CA PRO A 111 -7.46 -8.38 27.61
C PRO A 111 -7.09 -9.83 27.24
N GLU A 112 -6.77 -10.67 28.21
CA GLU A 112 -6.54 -12.10 28.03
C GLU A 112 -7.80 -12.86 27.54
N VAL A 113 -8.98 -12.30 27.79
CA VAL A 113 -10.27 -12.86 27.33
C VAL A 113 -10.51 -12.45 25.88
N VAL A 114 -10.16 -13.35 24.96
CA VAL A 114 -10.52 -13.27 23.55
C VAL A 114 -12.00 -13.57 23.37
N VAL A 115 -12.70 -12.69 22.65
CA VAL A 115 -14.12 -12.84 22.30
C VAL A 115 -14.26 -13.40 20.88
N SER A 116 -13.49 -12.86 19.94
CA SER A 116 -13.44 -13.37 18.57
C SER A 116 -12.10 -13.08 17.93
N GLN A 117 -11.70 -13.94 17.00
CA GLN A 117 -10.50 -13.80 16.19
C GLN A 117 -10.80 -14.23 14.77
N TYR A 118 -10.19 -13.54 13.81
CA TYR A 118 -10.04 -14.09 12.48
C TYR A 118 -8.70 -13.69 11.89
N SER A 119 -8.29 -14.45 10.88
CA SER A 119 -7.20 -14.11 9.99
C SER A 119 -7.63 -14.33 8.55
N THR A 120 -7.02 -13.60 7.62
CA THR A 120 -7.28 -13.75 6.20
C THR A 120 -6.08 -13.31 5.39
N GLU A 121 -5.92 -13.94 4.23
CA GLU A 121 -5.04 -13.46 3.17
C GLU A 121 -5.88 -13.20 1.93
N LEU A 122 -5.59 -12.10 1.24
CA LEU A 122 -6.33 -11.69 0.07
C LEU A 122 -5.47 -10.84 -0.87
N ALA A 123 -5.87 -10.79 -2.14
CA ALA A 123 -5.29 -9.90 -3.12
C ALA A 123 -6.14 -8.63 -3.29
N LEU A 124 -5.49 -7.47 -3.44
CA LEU A 124 -6.12 -6.18 -3.71
C LEU A 124 -5.56 -5.59 -4.99
N ASP A 125 -6.43 -5.11 -5.87
CA ASP A 125 -6.04 -4.35 -7.05
C ASP A 125 -5.47 -2.98 -6.63
N ARG A 126 -4.32 -2.64 -7.20
CA ARG A 126 -3.52 -1.51 -6.73
C ARG A 126 -4.13 -0.16 -7.06
N ILE A 127 -4.93 -0.06 -8.12
CA ILE A 127 -5.52 1.20 -8.57
C ILE A 127 -6.86 1.43 -7.89
N SER A 128 -7.73 0.43 -7.97
CA SER A 128 -9.10 0.49 -7.46
C SER A 128 -9.21 0.29 -5.95
N GLY A 129 -8.21 -0.32 -5.31
CA GLY A 129 -8.26 -0.71 -3.90
C GLY A 129 -9.24 -1.85 -3.58
N ALA A 130 -9.93 -2.38 -4.60
CA ALA A 130 -10.89 -3.46 -4.45
C ALA A 130 -10.18 -4.83 -4.38
N ALA A 131 -10.90 -5.84 -3.91
CA ALA A 131 -10.46 -7.22 -3.99
C ALA A 131 -10.16 -7.64 -5.44
N ALA A 132 -8.97 -8.21 -5.64
CA ALA A 132 -8.58 -8.88 -6.87
C ALA A 132 -8.94 -10.37 -6.77
N SER A 133 -9.43 -10.96 -7.86
CA SER A 133 -9.87 -12.36 -7.88
C SER A 133 -8.66 -13.31 -7.83
N TRP A 134 -8.34 -13.82 -6.65
CA TRP A 134 -7.21 -14.73 -6.46
C TRP A 134 -7.64 -16.04 -5.80
N LYS A 135 -7.19 -17.17 -6.34
CA LYS A 135 -7.67 -18.50 -5.91
C LYS A 135 -7.12 -18.95 -4.56
N GLU A 136 -5.97 -18.41 -4.15
CA GLU A 136 -5.33 -18.81 -2.89
C GLU A 136 -5.82 -18.01 -1.68
N GLN A 137 -6.65 -16.99 -1.87
CA GLN A 137 -7.22 -16.22 -0.76
C GLN A 137 -8.02 -17.11 0.20
N TRP A 138 -8.03 -16.74 1.47
CA TRP A 138 -8.65 -17.55 2.53
C TRP A 138 -9.11 -16.71 3.71
N LEU A 139 -10.09 -17.19 4.47
CA LEU A 139 -10.60 -16.57 5.69
C LEU A 139 -10.74 -17.64 6.80
N ASN A 140 -10.01 -17.49 7.90
CA ASN A 140 -10.13 -18.35 9.08
C ASN A 140 -10.83 -17.59 10.21
N GLU A 141 -12.12 -17.84 10.40
CA GLU A 141 -12.97 -17.22 11.44
C GLU A 141 -13.48 -18.23 12.49
N THR A 142 -13.21 -19.51 12.27
CA THR A 142 -13.65 -20.62 13.14
C THR A 142 -12.53 -21.19 13.98
N GLY A 143 -11.31 -20.66 13.86
CA GLY A 143 -10.12 -21.22 14.50
C GLY A 143 -9.75 -22.59 13.94
N ALA A 144 -9.92 -22.81 12.63
CA ALA A 144 -9.54 -24.07 12.00
C ALA A 144 -8.03 -24.33 12.16
N ASP A 145 -7.64 -25.58 12.44
CA ASP A 145 -6.25 -25.99 12.67
C ASP A 145 -5.34 -25.81 11.43
N GLY A 146 -5.93 -25.61 10.24
CA GLY A 146 -5.23 -25.36 8.99
C GLY A 146 -5.81 -24.19 8.20
N THR A 147 -5.04 -23.68 7.23
CA THR A 147 -5.44 -22.57 6.36
C THR A 147 -6.52 -23.00 5.37
N PRO A 148 -7.74 -22.44 5.42
CA PRO A 148 -8.85 -22.86 4.57
C PRO A 148 -8.78 -22.20 3.19
N VAL A 149 -7.76 -22.55 2.39
CA VAL A 149 -7.51 -21.97 1.06
C VAL A 149 -8.74 -22.06 0.15
N GLY A 150 -9.11 -20.92 -0.46
CA GLY A 150 -10.21 -20.83 -1.43
C GLY A 150 -11.62 -20.89 -0.84
N ASN A 151 -11.77 -20.82 0.49
CA ASN A 151 -13.07 -20.89 1.16
C ASN A 151 -13.91 -19.59 1.07
N VAL A 152 -13.34 -18.52 0.52
CA VAL A 152 -13.97 -17.20 0.41
C VAL A 152 -13.70 -16.58 -0.96
N LYS A 153 -14.68 -15.81 -1.45
CA LYS A 153 -14.57 -15.01 -2.67
C LYS A 153 -14.70 -13.53 -2.35
N TYR A 154 -13.58 -12.86 -2.14
CA TYR A 154 -13.56 -11.42 -1.90
C TYR A 154 -14.00 -10.64 -3.14
N ALA A 155 -14.73 -9.55 -2.89
CA ALA A 155 -15.23 -8.64 -3.93
C ALA A 155 -15.44 -7.24 -3.35
N GLY A 156 -15.31 -6.20 -4.18
CA GLY A 156 -15.50 -4.82 -3.74
C GLY A 156 -14.38 -4.30 -2.84
N GLN A 157 -14.61 -3.15 -2.22
CA GLN A 157 -13.69 -2.48 -1.29
C GLN A 157 -13.69 -3.21 0.06
N ILE A 158 -12.53 -3.24 0.73
CA ILE A 158 -12.36 -3.94 2.02
C ILE A 158 -11.62 -3.05 3.02
N TYR A 159 -10.39 -2.65 2.70
CA TYR A 159 -9.52 -1.88 3.61
C TYR A 159 -9.16 -0.48 3.08
N LYS A 160 -9.51 -0.19 1.84
CA LYS A 160 -9.12 1.02 1.12
C LYS A 160 -10.13 1.32 0.02
N PHE A 161 -10.24 2.58 -0.38
CA PHE A 161 -10.90 3.08 -1.60
C PHE A 161 -9.86 3.51 -2.63
N PRO A 162 -10.22 3.68 -3.91
CA PRO A 162 -9.29 4.19 -4.91
C PRO A 162 -8.77 5.59 -4.54
N PHE A 163 -7.54 5.89 -4.94
CA PHE A 163 -7.06 7.27 -4.97
C PHE A 163 -8.01 8.13 -5.81
N GLY A 164 -8.24 9.37 -5.39
CA GLY A 164 -9.28 10.20 -6.03
C GLY A 164 -10.67 9.59 -5.88
N THR A 165 -11.04 9.16 -4.67
CA THR A 165 -12.34 8.54 -4.40
C THR A 165 -13.48 9.47 -4.84
N ASP A 166 -14.42 8.93 -5.62
CA ASP A 166 -15.57 9.67 -6.16
C ASP A 166 -16.75 9.70 -5.18
N LYS A 167 -17.64 10.69 -5.37
CA LYS A 167 -18.92 10.79 -4.64
C LYS A 167 -19.99 9.89 -5.28
N ARG A 168 -19.79 8.57 -5.20
CA ARG A 168 -20.72 7.55 -5.74
C ARG A 168 -20.81 6.37 -4.79
N ASP A 169 -21.73 5.46 -5.05
CA ASP A 169 -21.81 4.23 -4.27
C ASP A 169 -20.64 3.28 -4.61
N TYR A 170 -20.17 2.56 -3.60
CA TYR A 170 -19.14 1.53 -3.73
C TYR A 170 -19.66 0.21 -3.15
N GLN A 171 -19.23 -0.92 -3.70
CA GLN A 171 -19.48 -2.21 -3.06
C GLN A 171 -18.44 -2.41 -1.96
N ILE A 172 -18.84 -2.70 -0.73
CA ILE A 172 -17.94 -3.05 0.37
C ILE A 172 -18.19 -4.51 0.76
N PHE A 173 -17.13 -5.29 0.93
CA PHE A 173 -17.23 -6.67 1.39
C PHE A 173 -17.72 -6.73 2.84
N ASP A 174 -18.76 -7.52 3.10
CA ASP A 174 -19.14 -7.89 4.45
C ASP A 174 -18.65 -9.32 4.75
N ARG A 175 -17.85 -9.45 5.80
CA ARG A 175 -17.21 -10.70 6.20
C ARG A 175 -18.23 -11.76 6.64
N ASP A 176 -19.23 -11.35 7.40
CA ASP A 176 -20.25 -12.24 7.95
C ASP A 176 -21.18 -12.79 6.85
N LEU A 177 -21.52 -11.97 5.85
CA LEU A 177 -22.28 -12.41 4.67
C LEU A 177 -21.42 -13.06 3.56
N LYS A 178 -20.10 -12.92 3.63
CA LYS A 178 -19.13 -13.33 2.60
C LYS A 178 -19.44 -12.82 1.19
N ARG A 179 -19.97 -11.60 1.11
CA ARG A 179 -20.30 -10.94 -0.16
C ARG A 179 -20.20 -9.43 -0.04
N ALA A 180 -20.02 -8.77 -1.17
CA ALA A 180 -20.06 -7.32 -1.23
C ALA A 180 -21.51 -6.82 -1.29
N THR A 181 -21.80 -5.74 -0.57
CA THR A 181 -23.07 -5.03 -0.65
C THR A 181 -22.84 -3.52 -0.79
N PRO A 182 -23.82 -2.75 -1.31
CA PRO A 182 -23.63 -1.33 -1.55
C PRO A 182 -23.41 -0.53 -0.26
N ALA A 183 -22.39 0.32 -0.27
CA ALA A 183 -22.18 1.42 0.66
C ALA A 183 -22.49 2.73 -0.07
N LYS A 184 -23.48 3.46 0.44
CA LYS A 184 -23.97 4.69 -0.18
C LYS A 184 -23.13 5.87 0.23
N PHE A 185 -22.81 6.75 -0.72
CA PHE A 185 -22.26 8.05 -0.35
C PHE A 185 -23.33 8.91 0.34
N VAL A 186 -23.11 9.28 1.60
CA VAL A 186 -24.11 10.00 2.41
C VAL A 186 -23.70 11.43 2.75
N GLY A 187 -22.50 11.87 2.36
CA GLY A 187 -22.05 13.25 2.52
C GLY A 187 -20.57 13.39 2.82
N THR A 188 -20.19 14.61 3.24
CA THR A 188 -18.81 14.95 3.61
C THR A 188 -18.78 15.46 5.04
N GLU A 189 -17.73 15.12 5.77
CA GLU A 189 -17.55 15.51 7.17
C GLU A 189 -16.09 15.87 7.44
N LYS A 190 -15.84 16.82 8.36
CA LYS A 190 -14.47 17.17 8.76
C LYS A 190 -14.07 16.37 9.99
N ILE A 191 -13.08 15.49 9.84
CA ILE A 191 -12.48 14.73 10.93
C ILE A 191 -11.09 15.30 11.21
N LYS A 192 -10.92 15.91 12.40
CA LYS A 192 -9.66 16.56 12.83
C LYS A 192 -9.01 17.46 11.76
N GLY A 193 -9.86 18.23 11.05
CA GLY A 193 -9.44 19.19 10.02
C GLY A 193 -9.30 18.62 8.60
N ILE A 194 -9.46 17.31 8.40
CA ILE A 194 -9.50 16.68 7.08
C ILE A 194 -10.93 16.49 6.64
N GLU A 195 -11.27 16.99 5.44
CA GLU A 195 -12.52 16.64 4.77
C GLU A 195 -12.46 15.18 4.32
N ALA A 196 -13.40 14.38 4.83
CA ALA A 196 -13.58 12.98 4.50
C ALA A 196 -14.98 12.74 3.90
N TYR A 197 -15.06 11.82 2.96
CA TYR A 197 -16.31 11.33 2.37
C TYR A 197 -16.89 10.24 3.26
N ARG A 198 -18.16 10.35 3.61
CA ARG A 198 -18.85 9.41 4.48
C ARG A 198 -19.66 8.44 3.62
N PHE A 199 -19.38 7.15 3.76
CA PHE A 199 -20.14 6.08 3.12
C PHE A 199 -20.82 5.21 4.18
N GLU A 200 -22.08 4.85 3.93
CA GLU A 200 -22.88 4.02 4.84
C GLU A 200 -23.33 2.74 4.12
N GLN A 201 -22.93 1.59 4.66
CA GLN A 201 -23.41 0.27 4.29
C GLN A 201 -24.40 -0.21 5.35
N ARG A 202 -25.58 -0.63 4.90
CA ARG A 202 -26.68 -1.06 5.75
C ARG A 202 -27.11 -2.47 5.36
N ILE A 203 -27.04 -3.37 6.33
CA ILE A 203 -27.43 -4.78 6.25
C ILE A 203 -28.49 -4.99 7.32
N GLU A 204 -29.64 -5.52 6.96
CA GLU A 204 -30.78 -5.69 7.88
C GLU A 204 -31.36 -7.09 7.74
N ASN A 205 -31.47 -7.79 8.87
CA ASN A 205 -32.17 -9.06 9.02
C ASN A 205 -31.72 -10.17 8.04
N GLU A 206 -30.43 -10.26 7.75
CA GLU A 206 -29.88 -11.31 6.89
C GLU A 206 -29.61 -12.59 7.68
N VAL A 207 -30.06 -13.73 7.16
CA VAL A 207 -29.79 -15.03 7.78
C VAL A 207 -28.37 -15.49 7.42
N LEU A 208 -27.54 -15.73 8.44
CA LEU A 208 -26.17 -16.21 8.25
C LEU A 208 -26.14 -17.71 7.93
N ALA A 209 -25.25 -18.09 7.01
CA ALA A 209 -24.93 -19.49 6.71
C ALA A 209 -24.08 -20.08 7.85
N THR A 210 -24.74 -20.48 8.93
CA THR A 210 -24.09 -21.04 10.13
C THR A 210 -24.11 -22.58 10.06
N PRO A 211 -23.01 -23.28 10.38
CA PRO A 211 -23.02 -24.74 10.46
C PRO A 211 -24.10 -25.27 11.39
N GLU A 212 -24.80 -26.33 10.98
CA GLU A 212 -25.91 -26.90 11.74
C GLU A 212 -25.48 -27.33 13.14
N SER A 213 -24.28 -27.89 13.30
CA SER A 213 -23.74 -28.28 14.61
C SER A 213 -23.58 -27.09 15.56
N SER A 214 -23.15 -25.93 15.05
CA SER A 214 -23.06 -24.69 15.83
C SER A 214 -24.44 -24.17 16.20
N LEU A 215 -25.40 -24.19 15.26
CA LEU A 215 -26.80 -23.80 15.52
C LEU A 215 -27.44 -24.68 16.59
N GLN A 216 -27.33 -26.00 16.48
CA GLN A 216 -27.88 -26.95 17.46
C GLN A 216 -27.30 -26.73 18.85
N THR A 217 -26.00 -26.43 18.94
CA THR A 217 -25.34 -26.10 20.22
C THR A 217 -25.95 -24.85 20.85
N LEU A 218 -26.15 -23.79 20.06
CA LEU A 218 -26.74 -22.53 20.55
C LEU A 218 -28.23 -22.68 20.89
N VAL A 219 -29.00 -23.36 20.05
CA VAL A 219 -30.43 -23.64 20.27
C VAL A 219 -30.61 -24.46 21.54
N GLY A 220 -29.87 -25.55 21.72
CA GLY A 220 -29.94 -26.38 22.92
C GLY A 220 -29.60 -25.62 24.20
N LYS A 221 -28.73 -24.60 24.11
CA LYS A 221 -28.36 -23.76 25.26
C LYS A 221 -29.40 -22.69 25.58
N PHE A 222 -29.86 -21.96 24.58
CA PHE A 222 -30.63 -20.71 24.78
C PHE A 222 -32.14 -20.87 24.57
N ALA A 223 -32.58 -21.94 23.90
CA ALA A 223 -34.00 -22.22 23.66
C ALA A 223 -34.33 -23.69 23.93
N PRO A 224 -34.33 -24.15 25.20
CA PRO A 224 -34.73 -25.51 25.54
C PRO A 224 -36.15 -25.80 25.04
N GLY A 225 -36.30 -26.78 24.15
CA GLY A 225 -37.57 -27.15 23.51
C GLY A 225 -37.70 -26.71 22.04
N ALA A 226 -36.81 -25.85 21.56
CA ALA A 226 -36.65 -25.60 20.13
C ALA A 226 -35.86 -26.75 19.46
N THR A 227 -36.18 -27.05 18.21
CA THR A 227 -35.52 -28.11 17.42
C THR A 227 -34.62 -27.56 16.32
N SER A 228 -34.76 -26.28 16.00
CA SER A 228 -33.94 -25.58 15.02
C SER A 228 -33.93 -24.09 15.32
N GLY A 229 -33.07 -23.36 14.61
CA GLY A 229 -32.98 -21.91 14.69
C GLY A 229 -32.08 -21.38 13.60
N GLN A 230 -31.99 -20.06 13.52
CA GLN A 230 -31.16 -19.34 12.56
C GLN A 230 -30.44 -18.19 13.26
N ILE A 231 -29.27 -17.81 12.78
CA ILE A 231 -28.61 -16.57 13.22
C ILE A 231 -28.98 -15.47 12.23
N VAL A 232 -29.58 -14.40 12.75
CA VAL A 232 -29.92 -13.21 11.98
C VAL A 232 -28.91 -12.11 12.30
N TYR A 233 -28.43 -11.47 11.25
CA TYR A 233 -27.39 -10.46 11.28
C TYR A 233 -27.88 -9.14 10.70
N SER A 234 -27.56 -8.07 11.40
CA SER A 234 -27.71 -6.69 10.94
C SER A 234 -26.44 -5.91 11.22
N ASN A 235 -26.12 -4.96 10.36
CA ASN A 235 -24.96 -4.11 10.50
C ASN A 235 -25.18 -2.75 9.86
N ILE A 236 -24.80 -1.68 10.57
CA ILE A 236 -24.62 -0.36 9.98
C ILE A 236 -23.13 -0.03 10.07
N ARG A 237 -22.45 -0.13 8.92
CA ARG A 237 -21.06 0.25 8.78
C ARG A 237 -20.97 1.63 8.16
N THR A 238 -20.34 2.56 8.86
CA THR A 238 -19.99 3.88 8.34
C THR A 238 -18.48 3.98 8.21
N VAL A 239 -18.00 4.33 7.02
CA VAL A 239 -16.59 4.57 6.74
C VAL A 239 -16.39 6.02 6.30
N TRP A 240 -15.45 6.71 6.93
CA TRP A 240 -15.01 8.04 6.52
C TRP A 240 -13.71 7.90 5.76
N VAL A 241 -13.72 8.33 4.50
CA VAL A 241 -12.64 8.08 3.55
C VAL A 241 -12.04 9.40 3.11
N ASP A 242 -10.72 9.45 3.10
CA ASP A 242 -10.00 10.56 2.51
C ASP A 242 -10.16 10.58 0.98
N PRO A 243 -10.75 11.61 0.35
CA PRO A 243 -11.01 11.59 -1.08
C PRO A 243 -9.76 11.61 -1.96
N VAL A 244 -8.61 12.06 -1.46
CA VAL A 244 -7.39 12.15 -2.26
C VAL A 244 -6.66 10.80 -2.27
N THR A 245 -6.43 10.26 -1.08
CA THR A 245 -5.64 9.04 -0.86
C THR A 245 -6.50 7.78 -0.92
N GLY A 246 -7.81 7.87 -0.69
CA GLY A 246 -8.71 6.72 -0.57
C GLY A 246 -8.56 5.93 0.75
N SER A 247 -7.82 6.45 1.73
CA SER A 247 -7.60 5.76 3.02
C SER A 247 -8.77 5.98 4.00
N TYR A 248 -9.01 5.02 4.88
CA TYR A 248 -9.97 5.18 5.98
C TYR A 248 -9.42 6.14 7.03
N VAL A 249 -10.19 7.19 7.31
CA VAL A 249 -9.92 8.18 8.36
C VAL A 249 -10.60 7.76 9.67
N ASN A 250 -11.79 7.20 9.57
CA ASN A 250 -12.57 6.68 10.70
C ASN A 250 -13.48 5.53 10.21
N VAL A 251 -13.82 4.62 11.12
CA VAL A 251 -14.78 3.55 10.89
C VAL A 251 -15.66 3.40 12.13
N ARG A 252 -16.97 3.26 11.91
CA ARG A 252 -17.96 2.86 12.92
C ARG A 252 -18.74 1.67 12.40
N GLU A 253 -18.96 0.68 13.24
CA GLU A 253 -19.68 -0.54 12.90
C GLU A 253 -20.61 -0.94 14.03
N GLN A 254 -21.91 -0.85 13.76
CA GLN A 254 -22.99 -1.21 14.69
C GLN A 254 -23.48 -2.60 14.33
N GLN A 255 -22.88 -3.63 14.92
CA GLN A 255 -23.20 -5.03 14.62
C GLN A 255 -24.24 -5.58 15.59
N HIS A 256 -25.24 -6.25 15.03
CA HIS A 256 -26.24 -6.99 15.78
C HIS A 256 -26.34 -8.42 15.23
N LYS A 257 -26.22 -9.42 16.11
CA LYS A 257 -26.45 -10.83 15.79
C LYS A 257 -27.37 -11.42 16.82
N GLU A 258 -28.40 -12.12 16.38
CA GLU A 258 -29.33 -12.82 17.26
C GLU A 258 -29.58 -14.25 16.78
N LEU A 259 -29.71 -15.17 17.73
CA LEU A 259 -30.26 -16.49 17.51
C LEU A 259 -31.79 -16.38 17.53
N GLN A 260 -32.44 -16.69 16.42
CA GLN A 260 -33.88 -16.84 16.32
C GLN A 260 -34.23 -18.35 16.29
N PRO A 261 -34.70 -18.93 17.40
CA PRO A 261 -35.13 -20.32 17.42
C PRO A 261 -36.50 -20.49 16.71
N ASN A 262 -36.83 -21.71 16.30
CA ASN A 262 -38.14 -22.00 15.70
C ASN A 262 -39.31 -21.87 16.70
N THR A 263 -39.02 -21.99 18.00
CA THR A 263 -39.94 -21.71 19.10
C THR A 263 -39.20 -21.04 20.26
N GLY A 264 -39.87 -20.19 21.03
CA GLY A 264 -39.26 -19.44 22.13
C GLY A 264 -38.85 -18.01 21.74
N THR A 265 -38.06 -17.37 22.61
CA THR A 265 -37.65 -15.96 22.43
C THR A 265 -36.26 -15.89 21.77
N PRO A 266 -36.03 -14.96 20.83
CA PRO A 266 -34.70 -14.71 20.29
C PRO A 266 -33.67 -14.36 21.38
N THR A 267 -32.41 -14.74 21.14
CA THR A 267 -31.30 -14.44 22.04
C THR A 267 -30.24 -13.62 21.31
N VAL A 268 -29.94 -12.43 21.83
CA VAL A 268 -28.87 -11.57 21.30
C VAL A 268 -27.51 -12.21 21.57
N LEU A 269 -26.79 -12.53 20.50
CA LEU A 269 -25.44 -13.12 20.54
C LEU A 269 -24.35 -12.05 20.42
N LEU A 270 -24.63 -10.96 19.70
CA LEU A 270 -23.76 -9.80 19.59
C LEU A 270 -24.62 -8.54 19.48
N ASP A 271 -24.29 -7.53 20.26
CA ASP A 271 -24.81 -6.17 20.11
C ASP A 271 -23.68 -5.21 20.50
N ALA A 272 -23.04 -4.62 19.50
CA ALA A 272 -21.80 -3.87 19.68
C ALA A 272 -21.70 -2.70 18.69
N ASP A 273 -21.32 -1.53 19.21
CA ASP A 273 -21.07 -0.32 18.43
C ASP A 273 -19.57 -0.01 18.46
N PHE A 274 -18.83 -0.64 17.55
CA PHE A 274 -17.39 -0.46 17.42
C PHE A 274 -17.08 0.86 16.72
N ASN A 275 -16.23 1.69 17.33
CA ASN A 275 -15.77 2.96 16.79
C ASN A 275 -14.26 3.02 16.88
N TYR A 276 -13.56 3.50 15.85
CA TYR A 276 -12.13 3.77 16.00
C TYR A 276 -11.89 4.72 17.19
N ASN A 277 -10.91 4.37 18.01
CA ASN A 277 -10.51 5.22 19.12
C ASN A 277 -9.76 6.46 18.63
N ASP A 278 -9.59 7.45 19.52
CA ASP A 278 -9.01 8.75 19.14
C ASP A 278 -7.57 8.63 18.60
N ASP A 279 -6.78 7.69 19.15
CA ASP A 279 -5.40 7.42 18.70
C ASP A 279 -5.37 6.88 17.26
N THR A 280 -6.28 5.97 16.93
CA THR A 280 -6.41 5.42 15.57
C THR A 280 -6.83 6.53 14.59
N VAL A 281 -7.84 7.32 14.95
CA VAL A 281 -8.27 8.45 14.11
C VAL A 281 -7.14 9.47 13.92
N SER A 282 -6.39 9.79 14.97
CA SER A 282 -5.27 10.75 14.90
C SER A 282 -4.16 10.25 13.97
N ARG A 283 -3.73 8.99 14.12
CA ARG A 283 -2.71 8.38 13.26
C ARG A 283 -3.16 8.28 11.80
N SER A 284 -4.42 7.94 11.55
CA SER A 284 -4.99 7.91 10.20
C SER A 284 -4.99 9.31 9.57
N VAL A 285 -5.35 10.35 10.34
CA VAL A 285 -5.35 11.75 9.87
C VAL A 285 -3.93 12.24 9.56
N GLU A 286 -2.93 11.94 10.39
CA GLU A 286 -1.52 12.26 10.11
C GLU A 286 -1.03 11.57 8.84
N THR A 287 -1.25 10.27 8.74
CA THR A 287 -0.88 9.47 7.56
C THR A 287 -1.51 10.05 6.29
N VAL A 288 -2.78 10.45 6.34
CA VAL A 288 -3.48 11.09 5.23
C VAL A 288 -2.87 12.45 4.88
N LYS A 289 -2.53 13.28 5.86
CA LYS A 289 -1.89 14.59 5.61
C LYS A 289 -0.55 14.43 4.91
N ASP A 290 0.29 13.52 5.40
CA ASP A 290 1.60 13.26 4.83
C ASP A 290 1.49 12.73 3.40
N ASN A 291 0.58 11.78 3.16
CA ASN A 291 0.36 11.22 1.83
C ASN A 291 -0.22 12.27 0.87
N ARG A 292 -1.19 13.09 1.30
CA ARG A 292 -1.70 14.22 0.50
C ARG A 292 -0.58 15.20 0.13
N PHE A 293 0.29 15.53 1.07
CA PHE A 293 1.42 16.43 0.82
C PHE A 293 2.39 15.83 -0.21
N LYS A 294 2.79 14.57 -0.06
CA LYS A 294 3.65 13.86 -1.02
C LYS A 294 3.03 13.80 -2.42
N ILE A 295 1.75 13.44 -2.51
CA ILE A 295 1.02 13.41 -3.79
C ILE A 295 0.95 14.80 -4.40
N GLY A 296 0.61 15.84 -3.64
CA GLY A 296 0.53 17.22 -4.14
C GLY A 296 1.89 17.77 -4.58
N LEU A 297 2.97 17.39 -3.90
CA LEU A 297 4.33 17.75 -4.28
C LEU A 297 4.71 17.16 -5.65
N ILE A 298 4.35 15.89 -5.90
CA ILE A 298 4.67 15.19 -7.15
C ILE A 298 3.74 15.61 -8.30
N SER A 299 2.44 15.71 -8.03
CA SER A 299 1.42 15.89 -9.08
C SER A 299 1.17 17.34 -9.46
N PHE A 300 1.35 18.29 -8.53
CA PHE A 300 0.99 19.69 -8.75
C PHE A 300 2.19 20.63 -8.63
N TRP A 301 2.89 20.64 -7.50
CA TRP A 301 3.97 21.61 -7.26
C TRP A 301 5.24 21.31 -8.04
N GLY A 302 5.67 20.06 -8.09
CA GLY A 302 6.88 19.62 -8.79
C GLY A 302 6.87 20.03 -10.26
N PRO A 303 5.80 19.74 -11.04
CA PRO A 303 5.70 20.15 -12.44
C PRO A 303 5.74 21.67 -12.61
N ILE A 304 5.08 22.43 -11.74
CA ILE A 304 5.05 23.90 -11.80
C ILE A 304 6.44 24.48 -11.53
N VAL A 305 7.08 24.07 -10.42
CA VAL A 305 8.40 24.57 -10.04
C VAL A 305 9.44 24.19 -11.08
N ALA A 306 9.47 22.93 -11.51
CA ALA A 306 10.38 22.47 -12.56
C ALA A 306 10.10 23.19 -13.90
N GLY A 307 8.83 23.41 -14.24
CA GLY A 307 8.42 24.12 -15.44
C GLY A 307 8.88 25.58 -15.45
N VAL A 308 8.64 26.32 -14.36
CA VAL A 308 9.03 27.73 -14.23
C VAL A 308 10.54 27.88 -14.22
N LEU A 309 11.25 27.09 -13.40
CA LEU A 309 12.71 27.13 -13.36
C LEU A 309 13.32 26.70 -14.70
N GLY A 310 12.73 25.71 -15.35
CA GLY A 310 13.12 25.27 -16.69
C GLY A 310 12.98 26.37 -17.73
N LEU A 311 11.83 27.04 -17.76
CA LEU A 311 11.57 28.17 -18.67
C LEU A 311 12.55 29.32 -18.41
N ILE A 312 12.76 29.70 -17.15
CA ILE A 312 13.72 30.75 -16.76
C ILE A 312 15.12 30.38 -17.25
N ALA A 313 15.59 29.16 -16.97
CA ALA A 313 16.91 28.69 -17.37
C ALA A 313 17.09 28.67 -18.91
N VAL A 314 16.06 28.27 -19.67
CA VAL A 314 16.06 28.34 -21.14
C VAL A 314 16.18 29.78 -21.62
N VAL A 315 15.35 30.70 -21.11
CA VAL A 315 15.35 32.12 -21.54
C VAL A 315 16.70 32.78 -21.24
N PHE A 316 17.25 32.60 -20.04
CA PHE A 316 18.57 33.14 -19.68
C PHE A 316 19.71 32.47 -20.45
N GLY A 317 19.63 31.17 -20.70
CA GLY A 317 20.59 30.43 -21.52
C GLY A 317 20.66 30.97 -22.95
N VAL A 318 19.51 31.12 -23.61
CA VAL A 318 19.41 31.71 -24.95
C VAL A 318 19.92 33.15 -24.95
N TRP A 319 19.54 33.96 -23.97
CA TRP A 319 19.99 35.35 -23.88
C TRP A 319 21.51 35.50 -23.68
N LEU A 320 22.13 34.61 -22.90
CA LEU A 320 23.59 34.59 -22.72
C LEU A 320 24.35 34.17 -23.98
N VAL A 321 23.75 33.30 -24.81
CA VAL A 321 24.32 32.83 -26.08
C VAL A 321 24.12 33.84 -27.21
N THR A 322 22.99 34.56 -27.23
CA THR A 322 22.62 35.50 -28.31
C THR A 322 23.12 36.93 -28.11
N ARG A 323 23.68 37.27 -26.94
CA ARG A 323 24.30 38.57 -26.71
C ARG A 323 25.54 38.74 -27.60
N PRO A 324 25.58 39.72 -28.51
CA PRO A 324 26.74 39.97 -29.35
C PRO A 324 27.93 40.34 -28.46
N GLU A 325 29.07 39.71 -28.68
CA GLU A 325 30.33 40.28 -28.22
C GLU A 325 30.50 41.61 -28.96
N GLY A 326 30.31 42.72 -28.24
CA GLY A 326 30.80 44.03 -28.64
C GLY A 326 32.34 44.01 -28.60
N GLY A 327 32.94 43.22 -29.49
CA GLY A 327 34.36 43.10 -29.73
C GLY A 327 34.57 43.39 -31.20
N THR A 328 34.85 44.66 -31.50
CA THR A 328 35.31 45.19 -32.78
C THR A 328 36.14 44.19 -33.58
N ALA A 329 35.52 43.59 -34.61
CA ALA A 329 36.24 43.09 -35.76
C ALA A 329 36.83 44.29 -36.50
N ARG A 330 38.06 44.68 -36.16
CA ARG A 330 38.87 45.50 -37.08
C ARG A 330 39.41 44.58 -38.15
N HIS A 331 38.64 44.47 -39.23
CA HIS A 331 39.22 44.29 -40.56
C HIS A 331 40.25 45.42 -40.78
N ARG A 332 41.53 45.08 -40.86
CA ARG A 332 42.50 45.88 -41.61
C ARG A 332 42.95 45.04 -42.79
N ALA A 333 42.38 45.36 -43.94
CA ALA A 333 42.89 44.98 -45.23
C ALA A 333 43.93 46.03 -45.70
N GLU A 334 44.76 45.57 -46.65
CA GLU A 334 45.63 46.28 -47.61
C GLU A 334 47.09 46.62 -47.25
N PRO A 335 48.00 46.67 -48.24
CA PRO A 335 48.11 45.83 -49.46
C PRO A 335 49.55 45.34 -49.75
N ALA A 336 49.69 44.53 -50.81
CA ALA A 336 50.94 44.00 -51.37
C ALA A 336 51.74 45.03 -52.20
N VAL A 337 53.08 44.93 -52.17
CA VAL A 337 54.01 45.47 -53.18
C VAL A 337 55.19 44.50 -53.35
N ASP A 338 55.45 44.13 -54.61
CA ASP A 338 56.53 43.30 -55.18
C ASP A 338 57.96 43.88 -54.92
N ASP A 339 58.96 43.10 -54.42
CA ASP A 339 60.02 42.29 -55.10
C ASP A 339 61.32 43.11 -55.42
N PRO A 340 62.58 42.58 -55.56
CA PRO A 340 63.15 41.22 -55.40
C PRO A 340 64.48 41.04 -54.59
N THR A 341 64.77 39.76 -54.32
CA THR A 341 65.98 38.97 -53.89
C THR A 341 67.31 39.27 -54.67
N PRO A 342 68.53 38.65 -54.44
CA PRO A 342 68.90 37.41 -53.70
C PRO A 342 70.27 37.35 -52.95
N THR A 343 70.54 36.26 -52.19
CA THR A 343 71.79 35.43 -52.08
C THR A 343 71.50 34.25 -51.10
N ARG A 344 71.40 32.96 -51.48
CA ARG A 344 72.44 31.86 -51.59
C ARG A 344 73.19 31.62 -50.25
N VAL A 345 73.48 30.43 -49.67
CA VAL A 345 73.66 29.02 -50.10
C VAL A 345 73.58 28.04 -48.88
N ASP A 346 73.38 26.74 -49.16
CA ASP A 346 73.87 25.50 -48.47
C ASP A 346 73.26 25.11 -47.09
N GLN A 347 72.97 23.86 -46.72
CA GLN A 347 73.35 22.52 -47.22
C GLN A 347 72.44 21.40 -46.64
N GLU A 348 72.22 20.38 -47.47
CA GLU A 348 71.89 18.92 -47.39
C GLU A 348 71.31 18.11 -46.18
N PRO A 349 70.72 16.91 -46.49
CA PRO A 349 69.79 16.14 -45.66
C PRO A 349 70.35 14.79 -45.14
N VAL A 350 69.66 14.15 -44.20
CA VAL A 350 69.86 12.72 -43.87
C VAL A 350 68.51 11.98 -43.77
N ARG A 351 68.38 10.98 -44.65
CA ARG A 351 67.46 9.82 -44.64
C ARG A 351 68.03 8.74 -43.70
N ASP A 352 67.29 7.83 -43.07
CA ASP A 352 66.40 6.80 -43.66
C ASP A 352 65.65 6.03 -42.55
N THR A 353 64.46 5.51 -42.93
CA THR A 353 63.80 4.19 -42.64
C THR A 353 63.73 3.62 -41.20
N ASP A 354 62.70 2.90 -40.74
CA ASP A 354 61.89 1.84 -41.36
C ASP A 354 60.46 1.72 -40.79
N THR A 355 59.60 1.19 -41.65
CA THR A 355 58.19 0.80 -41.49
C THR A 355 58.08 -0.61 -40.89
N VAL A 356 57.16 -0.88 -39.93
CA VAL A 356 56.36 -2.14 -39.89
C VAL A 356 54.98 -1.91 -39.25
N GLU A 357 54.01 -2.62 -39.81
CA GLU A 357 52.55 -2.61 -39.70
C GLU A 357 51.96 -3.30 -38.44
N GLN A 358 50.66 -3.03 -38.22
CA GLN A 358 49.69 -3.47 -37.19
C GLN A 358 49.67 -4.98 -36.82
N PRO A 359 49.16 -5.42 -35.62
CA PRO A 359 47.71 -5.52 -35.35
C PRO A 359 47.22 -5.36 -33.88
N ARG A 360 45.91 -5.13 -33.75
CA ARG A 360 45.12 -5.03 -32.51
C ARG A 360 44.70 -6.43 -32.01
N PRO A 361 44.72 -6.70 -30.69
CA PRO A 361 43.80 -7.68 -30.09
C PRO A 361 42.96 -7.11 -28.93
N GLN A 362 41.86 -7.81 -28.67
CA GLN A 362 40.76 -7.59 -27.71
C GLN A 362 41.17 -7.66 -26.22
N PRO A 363 40.28 -7.23 -25.28
CA PRO A 363 40.66 -6.99 -23.88
C PRO A 363 40.74 -8.27 -23.04
N VAL A 364 41.78 -8.35 -22.23
CA VAL A 364 42.03 -9.39 -21.23
C VAL A 364 41.46 -8.93 -19.89
N GLY A 365 40.55 -9.71 -19.32
CA GLY A 365 40.16 -9.60 -17.92
C GLY A 365 41.25 -10.12 -16.98
N GLY A 366 41.44 -9.45 -15.85
CA GLY A 366 42.36 -9.81 -14.76
C GLY A 366 42.04 -9.01 -13.48
N PRO A 367 42.52 -9.45 -12.30
CA PRO A 367 41.63 -9.78 -11.17
C PRO A 367 41.93 -9.04 -9.84
N LEU A 368 40.96 -9.12 -8.90
CA LEU A 368 41.04 -9.01 -7.41
C LEU A 368 41.60 -7.67 -6.83
N THR A 369 41.09 -7.07 -5.74
CA THR A 369 40.82 -7.59 -4.39
C THR A 369 39.89 -6.68 -3.58
N ASP A 370 39.33 -7.27 -2.52
CA ASP A 370 38.60 -6.71 -1.38
C ASP A 370 39.22 -5.47 -0.71
N GLU A 371 38.36 -4.57 -0.20
CA GLU A 371 38.39 -4.12 1.21
C GLU A 371 37.09 -3.39 1.63
N ILE A 372 36.55 -3.83 2.78
CA ILE A 372 35.34 -3.51 3.58
C ILE A 372 35.65 -2.27 4.49
N PRO A 373 34.73 -1.45 5.09
CA PRO A 373 33.48 -1.84 5.77
C PRO A 373 32.21 -0.96 5.67
N PRO A 374 31.06 -1.51 6.12
CA PRO A 374 29.80 -0.80 6.32
C PRO A 374 29.74 -0.04 7.66
N ALA A 375 29.05 1.10 7.64
CA ALA A 375 28.80 1.93 8.81
C ALA A 375 27.63 1.39 9.65
N SER A 376 27.91 1.34 10.96
CA SER A 376 27.07 1.05 12.12
C SER A 376 25.68 1.69 12.14
N THR A 377 24.70 0.98 12.69
CA THR A 377 23.98 1.43 13.91
C THR A 377 23.43 0.21 14.66
N ASN A 378 23.95 0.02 15.89
CA ASN A 378 23.41 -0.88 16.90
C ASN A 378 22.20 -0.22 17.57
N TRP A 379 21.15 -0.98 17.83
CA TRP A 379 20.72 -1.32 19.20
C TRP A 379 19.92 -2.63 19.16
N LYS A 380 20.49 -3.65 19.81
CA LYS A 380 19.82 -4.90 20.20
C LYS A 380 19.05 -4.64 21.50
N SER A 381 17.87 -5.25 21.62
CA SER A 381 17.41 -5.82 22.89
C SER A 381 16.99 -7.26 22.62
N GLU A 382 17.38 -8.13 23.53
CA GLU A 382 17.37 -9.58 23.43
C GLU A 382 15.95 -10.19 23.57
N ASP A 383 15.83 -11.37 22.97
CA ASP A 383 14.73 -12.35 22.89
C ASP A 383 14.07 -12.71 24.25
N PRO A 384 12.85 -13.30 24.30
CA PRO A 384 12.71 -14.71 23.92
C PRO A 384 11.42 -15.16 23.20
N THR A 385 11.64 -16.02 22.21
CA THR A 385 10.94 -17.29 21.91
C THR A 385 9.58 -17.24 21.19
N VAL A 386 9.65 -17.44 19.87
CA VAL A 386 8.57 -18.02 19.06
C VAL A 386 8.96 -19.47 18.70
N PRO A 387 8.09 -20.49 18.85
CA PRO A 387 8.39 -21.85 18.43
C PRO A 387 8.37 -22.01 16.91
N THR A 388 9.46 -22.58 16.42
CA THR A 388 9.76 -23.31 15.17
C THR A 388 8.66 -23.59 14.14
N GLN A 389 9.05 -23.27 12.90
CA GLN A 389 8.52 -23.67 11.60
C GLN A 389 8.28 -25.19 11.45
N ARG A 390 7.26 -25.52 10.66
CA ARG A 390 6.95 -26.86 10.12
C ARG A 390 7.91 -27.19 8.97
N PRO A 391 8.55 -28.37 8.92
CA PRO A 391 9.34 -28.79 7.75
C PRO A 391 8.45 -29.32 6.63
N ALA A 392 8.82 -28.98 5.40
CA ALA A 392 8.25 -29.49 4.15
C ALA A 392 8.70 -30.95 3.88
N PRO A 393 8.00 -31.69 3.01
CA PRO A 393 7.93 -33.15 3.06
C PRO A 393 8.96 -33.85 2.17
N GLY A 394 9.44 -35.00 2.68
CA GLY A 394 9.88 -36.11 1.84
C GLY A 394 11.36 -36.45 1.93
N GLU A 395 11.71 -37.41 2.79
CA GLU A 395 12.69 -38.43 2.42
C GLU A 395 12.39 -39.75 3.14
N VAL A 396 12.70 -40.82 2.43
CA VAL A 396 12.18 -42.18 2.54
C VAL A 396 13.07 -43.01 3.48
N GLU A 397 12.42 -43.78 4.37
CA GLU A 397 12.77 -45.14 4.83
C GLU A 397 14.19 -45.45 5.34
N GLN A 398 14.32 -45.87 6.61
CA GLN A 398 14.85 -47.20 6.96
C GLN A 398 14.80 -47.52 8.47
N ARG A 399 14.21 -48.69 8.75
CA ARG A 399 14.22 -49.55 9.95
C ARG A 399 13.40 -49.19 11.18
#